data_AF-A0A9P9GDS6-F1
#
_entry.id   AF-A0A9P9GDS6-F1
#
_cell.length_a   1.000
_cell.length_b   1.000
_cell.length_c   1.000
_cell.angle_alpha   90.00
_cell.angle_beta   90.00
_cell.angle_gamma   90.00
#
_symmetry.space_group_name_H-M   'P 1'
#
loop_
_entity.id
_entity.type
_entity.pdbx_description
1 polymer ?
#
loop_
_entity_poly.entity_id
_entity_poly.type
_entity_poly.pdbx_seq_one_letter_code
_entity_poly.pdbx_strand_id
1 'polypeptide(L)'
;MRLVTKGVMTHQQGTGILCPPLDDTHRRSLDNIIIKMSPLTSRAEQLLAHPYPPVLELLELQQDLLAIDDEITYWAYDRPSSWSPELVGEVWTDPAISEEAKFYCVGPVEKYFDMYVATAWNSWRSIHVIYLDHLIHVSNALGQGELTPLYKERIDDLAVGVKASIPFHLSHDVENYIQQANSGTPLFQSDRLVGGLLLLHPLYALARCTIVDGATRKYMSDTLRWIGDEMGIRHATILADGLQPDTHGPSAMQSSKISFLDALDGHFLITASMMLEPRPVTSAA
;
A
#
# COMPACT_ATOMS: atom_id res chain seq x y z
N MET A 1 -14.18 -60.08 -4.01
CA MET A 1 -13.91 -58.79 -4.69
C MET A 1 -14.26 -57.69 -3.69
N ARG A 2 -13.27 -57.19 -2.94
CA ARG A 2 -13.45 -56.21 -1.86
C ARG A 2 -13.21 -54.81 -2.43
N LEU A 3 -14.22 -53.95 -2.34
CA LEU A 3 -14.16 -52.53 -2.65
C LEU A 3 -13.24 -51.83 -1.64
N VAL A 4 -12.22 -51.15 -2.16
CA VAL A 4 -11.32 -50.30 -1.36
C VAL A 4 -12.05 -48.99 -1.05
N THR A 5 -12.02 -48.66 0.24
CA THR A 5 -12.67 -47.55 0.93
C THR A 5 -12.19 -46.18 0.47
N LYS A 6 -13.14 -45.24 0.38
CA LYS A 6 -12.94 -43.79 0.25
C LYS A 6 -11.91 -43.30 1.25
N GLY A 7 -10.84 -42.67 0.75
CA GLY A 7 -10.00 -41.79 1.56
C GLY A 7 -10.83 -40.58 1.97
N VAL A 8 -10.93 -40.35 3.28
CA VAL A 8 -11.48 -39.12 3.85
C VAL A 8 -10.50 -38.00 3.50
N MET A 9 -10.85 -37.15 2.53
CA MET A 9 -10.21 -35.86 2.39
C MET A 9 -10.81 -34.94 3.44
N THR A 10 -10.03 -34.63 4.48
CA THR A 10 -10.30 -33.50 5.37
C THR A 10 -10.22 -32.23 4.53
N HIS A 11 -11.38 -31.72 4.13
CA HIS A 11 -11.53 -30.47 3.42
C HIS A 11 -11.15 -29.35 4.39
N GLN A 12 -9.93 -28.80 4.30
CA GLN A 12 -9.64 -27.50 4.90
C GLN A 12 -10.55 -26.48 4.18
N GLN A 13 -11.59 -26.03 4.86
CA GLN A 13 -12.46 -24.97 4.38
C GLN A 13 -11.69 -23.65 4.46
N GLY A 14 -11.35 -23.06 3.31
CA GLY A 14 -10.72 -21.73 3.25
C GLY A 14 -9.70 -21.48 2.14
N THR A 15 -9.59 -22.32 1.10
CA THR A 15 -8.65 -22.09 -0.01
C THR A 15 -9.27 -21.27 -1.15
N GLY A 16 -9.70 -20.04 -0.84
CA GLY A 16 -9.81 -18.99 -1.83
C GLY A 16 -8.47 -18.26 -1.96
N ILE A 17 -8.20 -17.64 -3.11
CA ILE A 17 -6.99 -16.79 -3.30
C ILE A 17 -7.00 -15.58 -2.34
N LEU A 18 -8.19 -15.21 -1.84
CA LEU A 18 -8.47 -14.00 -1.06
C LEU A 18 -9.42 -14.35 0.10
N CYS A 19 -8.96 -15.14 1.06
CA CYS A 19 -9.75 -15.46 2.25
C CYS A 19 -9.23 -14.69 3.48
N PRO A 20 -10.07 -13.94 4.19
CA PRO A 20 -9.67 -13.43 5.49
C PRO A 20 -9.45 -14.62 6.44
N PRO A 21 -8.42 -14.59 7.31
CA PRO A 21 -8.25 -15.59 8.35
C PRO A 21 -9.44 -15.54 9.31
N LEU A 22 -9.85 -16.72 9.76
CA LEU A 22 -11.10 -16.97 10.49
C LEU A 22 -11.07 -16.52 11.97
N ASP A 23 -10.06 -15.77 12.42
CA ASP A 23 -9.78 -15.56 13.84
C ASP A 23 -9.32 -14.10 14.11
N ASP A 24 -10.14 -13.11 13.74
CA ASP A 24 -9.87 -11.69 14.01
C ASP A 24 -10.71 -11.18 15.20
N THR A 25 -10.29 -11.50 16.42
CA THR A 25 -10.87 -10.91 17.63
C THR A 25 -10.47 -9.44 17.74
N HIS A 26 -11.45 -8.52 17.57
CA HIS A 26 -11.40 -7.06 17.81
C HIS A 26 -10.02 -6.41 17.90
N ARG A 27 -9.25 -6.52 16.81
CA ARG A 27 -8.02 -5.76 16.60
C ARG A 27 -8.35 -4.48 15.84
N ARG A 28 -7.52 -3.42 15.95
CA ARG A 28 -7.73 -2.15 15.22
C ARG A 28 -8.09 -2.47 13.76
N SER A 29 -9.26 -2.01 13.32
CA SER A 29 -9.80 -2.34 12.01
C SER A 29 -9.23 -1.38 10.97
N LEU A 30 -8.70 -1.93 9.88
CA LEU A 30 -8.18 -1.14 8.78
C LEU A 30 -9.28 -0.34 8.08
N ASP A 31 -10.48 -0.92 7.94
CA ASP A 31 -11.66 -0.22 7.39
C ASP A 31 -12.02 1.01 8.20
N ASN A 32 -12.04 0.89 9.54
CA ASN A 32 -12.35 2.03 10.41
C ASN A 32 -11.31 3.15 10.28
N ILE A 33 -10.02 2.79 10.20
CA ILE A 33 -8.93 3.74 9.96
C ILE A 33 -9.16 4.48 8.65
N ILE A 34 -9.44 3.74 7.58
CA ILE A 34 -9.68 4.26 6.24
C ILE A 34 -10.87 5.22 6.21
N ILE A 35 -11.99 4.81 6.82
CA ILE A 35 -13.22 5.60 6.87
C ILE A 35 -12.98 6.92 7.61
N LYS A 36 -12.21 6.89 8.71
CA LYS A 36 -11.82 8.09 9.46
C LYS A 36 -10.83 8.97 8.67
N MET A 37 -9.91 8.36 7.93
CA MET A 37 -8.90 9.08 7.15
C MET A 37 -9.49 9.83 5.96
N SER A 38 -10.50 9.28 5.28
CA SER A 38 -11.12 9.89 4.09
C SER A 38 -11.54 11.37 4.25
N PRO A 39 -12.36 11.75 5.26
CA PRO A 39 -12.72 13.16 5.46
C PRO A 39 -11.53 14.02 5.91
N LEU A 40 -10.57 13.46 6.65
CA LEU A 40 -9.38 14.18 7.09
C LEU A 40 -8.46 14.52 5.92
N THR A 41 -8.24 13.57 5.01
CA THR A 41 -7.49 13.83 3.78
C THR A 41 -8.18 14.89 2.93
N SER A 42 -9.50 14.79 2.74
CA SER A 42 -10.25 15.81 1.98
C SER A 42 -10.10 17.21 2.58
N ARG A 43 -10.19 17.32 3.90
CA ARG A 43 -10.02 18.58 4.63
C ARG A 43 -8.59 19.09 4.53
N ALA A 44 -7.59 18.21 4.64
CA ALA A 44 -6.19 18.57 4.45
C ALA A 44 -5.92 19.09 3.04
N GLU A 45 -6.45 18.45 2.00
CA GLU A 45 -6.36 18.90 0.60
C GLU A 45 -6.95 20.28 0.40
N GLN A 46 -8.15 20.50 0.94
CA GLN A 46 -8.82 21.80 0.82
C GLN A 46 -8.06 22.90 1.56
N LEU A 47 -7.64 22.66 2.81
CA LEU A 47 -6.95 23.67 3.61
C LEU A 47 -5.57 24.00 3.04
N LEU A 48 -4.76 22.99 2.74
CA LEU A 48 -3.39 23.16 2.25
C LEU A 48 -3.33 23.65 0.80
N ALA A 49 -4.45 23.63 0.07
CA ALA A 49 -4.58 24.31 -1.23
C ALA A 49 -4.62 25.84 -1.11
N HIS A 50 -5.01 26.39 0.05
CA HIS A 50 -5.04 27.83 0.26
C HIS A 50 -3.64 28.37 0.56
N PRO A 51 -3.19 29.48 -0.07
CA PRO A 51 -1.88 30.07 0.24
C PRO A 51 -1.74 30.56 1.69
N TYR A 52 -2.86 30.88 2.33
CA TYR A 52 -2.94 31.36 3.71
C TYR A 52 -4.09 30.62 4.42
N PRO A 53 -3.89 29.33 4.78
CA PRO A 53 -4.91 28.54 5.43
C PRO A 53 -5.29 29.13 6.81
N PRO A 54 -6.57 29.14 7.20
CA PRO A 54 -6.99 29.63 8.50
C PRO A 54 -6.35 28.82 9.64
N VAL A 55 -5.62 29.49 10.53
CA VAL A 55 -4.85 28.84 11.63
C VAL A 55 -5.75 28.00 12.53
N LEU A 56 -6.96 28.46 12.84
CA LEU A 56 -7.90 27.73 13.69
C LEU A 56 -8.32 26.40 13.03
N GLU A 57 -8.62 26.40 11.74
CA GLU A 57 -9.01 25.20 11.01
C GLU A 57 -7.85 24.21 10.85
N LEU A 58 -6.62 24.71 10.73
CA LEU A 58 -5.42 23.86 10.76
C LEU A 58 -5.19 23.21 12.13
N LEU A 59 -5.40 23.95 13.22
CA LEU A 59 -5.28 23.40 14.58
C LEU A 59 -6.33 22.32 14.85
N GLU A 60 -7.57 22.54 14.41
CA GLU A 60 -8.63 21.53 14.50
C GLU A 60 -8.29 20.30 13.65
N LEU A 61 -7.84 20.48 12.40
CA LEU A 61 -7.41 19.35 11.56
C LEU A 61 -6.24 18.59 12.20
N GLN A 62 -5.27 19.28 12.79
CA GLN A 62 -4.17 18.64 13.50
C GLN A 62 -4.67 17.81 14.69
N GLN A 63 -5.60 18.33 15.48
CA GLN A 63 -6.20 17.59 16.59
C GLN A 63 -6.94 16.34 16.11
N ASP A 64 -7.71 16.44 15.02
CA ASP A 64 -8.42 15.32 14.44
C ASP A 64 -7.48 14.24 13.88
N LEU A 65 -6.37 14.65 13.25
CA LEU A 65 -5.31 13.74 12.79
C LEU A 65 -4.65 13.02 13.98
N LEU A 66 -4.30 13.75 15.04
CA LEU A 66 -3.70 13.15 16.23
C LEU A 66 -4.66 12.20 16.96
N ALA A 67 -5.97 12.40 16.86
CA ALA A 67 -6.97 11.54 17.50
C ALA A 67 -7.02 10.11 16.94
N ILE A 68 -6.47 9.88 15.73
CA ILE A 68 -6.42 8.56 15.09
C ILE A 68 -5.01 7.95 15.07
N ASP A 69 -4.01 8.63 15.62
CA ASP A 69 -2.60 8.22 15.61
C ASP A 69 -2.42 6.81 16.19
N ASP A 70 -3.00 6.54 17.36
CA ASP A 70 -2.91 5.23 18.02
C ASP A 70 -3.53 4.11 17.17
N GLU A 71 -4.59 4.39 16.42
CA GLU A 71 -5.24 3.38 15.58
C GLU A 71 -4.36 3.05 14.37
N ILE A 72 -3.79 4.05 13.72
CA ILE A 72 -2.93 3.87 12.56
C ILE A 72 -1.58 3.28 12.97
N THR A 73 -0.91 3.87 13.95
CA THR A 73 0.45 3.49 14.35
C THR A 73 0.53 2.04 14.81
N TYR A 74 -0.48 1.58 15.55
CA TYR A 74 -0.44 0.27 16.20
C TYR A 74 -1.17 -0.86 15.47
N TRP A 75 -1.84 -0.59 14.34
CA TRP A 75 -2.56 -1.62 13.57
C TRP A 75 -1.71 -2.87 13.26
N ALA A 76 -0.44 -2.66 12.89
CA ALA A 76 0.51 -3.72 12.55
C ALA A 76 0.83 -4.66 13.73
N TYR A 77 0.87 -4.13 14.96
CA TYR A 77 1.19 -4.90 16.17
C TYR A 77 0.03 -5.78 16.60
N ASP A 78 -1.17 -5.40 16.20
CA ASP A 78 -2.40 -6.14 16.46
C ASP A 78 -2.61 -7.27 15.43
N ARG A 79 -1.64 -7.62 14.57
CA ARG A 79 -1.78 -8.71 13.60
C ARG A 79 -1.24 -10.04 14.14
N PRO A 80 -1.79 -11.20 13.76
CA PRO A 80 -1.24 -12.49 14.17
C PRO A 80 0.14 -12.68 13.53
N SER A 81 1.02 -13.45 14.17
CA SER A 81 2.37 -13.71 13.64
C SER A 81 2.37 -14.39 12.27
N SER A 82 1.30 -15.12 11.93
CA SER A 82 1.11 -15.70 10.60
C SER A 82 0.94 -14.65 9.49
N TRP A 83 0.63 -13.40 9.85
CA TRP A 83 0.55 -12.28 8.90
C TRP A 83 1.85 -11.52 8.77
N SER A 84 2.85 -11.78 9.60
CA SER A 84 4.11 -11.02 9.55
C SER A 84 4.77 -11.19 8.17
N PRO A 85 5.21 -10.09 7.53
CA PRO A 85 5.99 -10.17 6.31
C PRO A 85 7.26 -10.99 6.55
N GLU A 86 7.56 -11.93 5.66
CA GLU A 86 8.74 -12.76 5.71
C GLU A 86 9.80 -12.21 4.77
N LEU A 87 10.98 -11.84 5.29
CA LEU A 87 12.11 -11.45 4.45
C LEU A 87 12.69 -12.68 3.74
N VAL A 88 12.61 -12.71 2.41
CA VAL A 88 13.13 -13.81 1.59
C VAL A 88 14.58 -13.56 1.17
N GLY A 89 14.94 -12.31 0.94
CA GLY A 89 16.29 -11.91 0.55
C GLY A 89 16.35 -10.46 0.10
N GLU A 90 17.45 -10.09 -0.55
CA GLU A 90 17.70 -8.72 -1.01
C GLU A 90 18.19 -8.71 -2.46
N VAL A 91 17.78 -7.66 -3.18
CA VAL A 91 18.31 -7.31 -4.50
C VAL A 91 19.40 -6.27 -4.33
N TRP A 92 20.58 -6.54 -4.88
CA TRP A 92 21.79 -5.71 -4.70
C TRP A 92 22.17 -4.94 -5.96
N THR A 93 21.76 -5.43 -7.13
CA THR A 93 22.11 -4.83 -8.42
C THR A 93 21.19 -3.67 -8.74
N ASP A 94 21.77 -2.49 -8.98
CA ASP A 94 21.04 -1.33 -9.48
C ASP A 94 20.55 -1.62 -10.92
N PRO A 95 19.24 -1.55 -11.19
CA PRO A 95 18.67 -1.77 -12.52
C PRO A 95 19.13 -0.78 -13.59
N ALA A 96 19.97 0.22 -13.26
CA ALA A 96 20.61 1.12 -14.22
C ALA A 96 21.34 0.43 -15.40
N ILE A 97 21.52 -0.90 -15.38
CA ILE A 97 22.15 -1.68 -16.45
C ILE A 97 21.13 -2.10 -17.55
N SER A 98 19.81 -2.00 -17.34
CA SER A 98 18.82 -2.36 -18.35
C SER A 98 17.58 -1.46 -18.31
N GLU A 99 17.37 -0.67 -19.38
CA GLU A 99 16.14 0.14 -19.59
C GLU A 99 14.85 -0.70 -19.66
N GLU A 100 14.99 -2.02 -19.80
CA GLU A 100 13.90 -2.96 -20.06
C GLU A 100 13.27 -3.51 -18.75
N ALA A 101 13.92 -3.34 -17.60
CA ALA A 101 13.50 -3.98 -16.34
C ALA A 101 13.05 -2.99 -15.26
N LYS A 102 11.98 -2.26 -15.57
CA LYS A 102 11.54 -1.04 -14.84
C LYS A 102 10.95 -1.25 -13.44
N PHE A 103 10.70 -2.50 -13.01
CA PHE A 103 10.17 -2.78 -11.66
C PHE A 103 11.16 -3.51 -10.75
N TYR A 104 12.42 -3.67 -11.16
CA TYR A 104 13.46 -4.06 -10.19
C TYR A 104 13.73 -2.91 -9.24
N CYS A 105 13.91 -3.23 -7.97
CA CYS A 105 14.33 -2.29 -6.95
C CYS A 105 15.39 -2.94 -6.07
N VAL A 106 16.45 -2.19 -5.77
CA VAL A 106 17.42 -2.54 -4.76
C VAL A 106 16.75 -2.56 -3.39
N GLY A 107 17.11 -3.52 -2.55
CA GLY A 107 16.64 -3.66 -1.18
C GLY A 107 15.92 -4.97 -0.90
N PRO A 108 15.20 -5.04 0.24
CA PRO A 108 14.57 -6.27 0.70
C PRO A 108 13.42 -6.72 -0.19
N VAL A 109 13.19 -8.02 -0.20
CA VAL A 109 12.04 -8.68 -0.83
C VAL A 109 11.30 -9.49 0.21
N GLU A 110 10.02 -9.17 0.36
CA GLU A 110 9.12 -9.80 1.33
C GLU A 110 8.19 -10.82 0.67
N LYS A 111 7.80 -11.82 1.44
CA LYS A 111 6.77 -12.81 1.12
C LYS A 111 5.68 -12.75 2.19
N TYR A 112 4.47 -13.10 1.78
CA TYR A 112 3.29 -13.05 2.63
C TYR A 112 2.57 -14.39 2.56
N PHE A 113 1.74 -14.66 3.56
CA PHE A 113 0.91 -15.86 3.61
C PHE A 113 0.07 -16.00 2.33
N ASP A 114 -0.60 -14.92 1.93
CA ASP A 114 -1.36 -14.82 0.69
C ASP A 114 -1.44 -13.37 0.19
N MET A 115 -2.13 -13.17 -0.94
CA MET A 115 -2.31 -11.87 -1.56
C MET A 115 -3.20 -10.93 -0.73
N TYR A 116 -4.13 -11.46 0.07
CA TYR A 116 -4.98 -10.65 0.94
C TYR A 116 -4.16 -10.03 2.06
N VAL A 117 -3.31 -10.82 2.73
CA VAL A 117 -2.42 -10.32 3.78
C VAL A 117 -1.46 -9.27 3.22
N ALA A 118 -0.86 -9.53 2.04
CA ALA A 118 0.00 -8.56 1.37
C ALA A 118 -0.73 -7.24 1.05
N THR A 119 -1.98 -7.33 0.60
CA THR A 119 -2.84 -6.17 0.32
C THR A 119 -3.17 -5.39 1.60
N ALA A 120 -3.51 -6.08 2.69
CA ALA A 120 -3.81 -5.44 3.96
C ALA A 120 -2.60 -4.65 4.50
N TRP A 121 -1.41 -5.25 4.46
CA TRP A 121 -0.16 -4.57 4.81
C TRP A 121 0.10 -3.34 3.95
N ASN A 122 -0.03 -3.45 2.63
CA ASN A 122 0.20 -2.32 1.73
C ASN A 122 -0.85 -1.21 1.87
N SER A 123 -2.09 -1.57 2.16
CA SER A 123 -3.17 -0.62 2.44
C SER A 123 -2.90 0.14 3.74
N TRP A 124 -2.46 -0.56 4.78
CA TRP A 124 -2.03 0.08 6.02
C TRP A 124 -0.78 0.96 5.82
N ARG A 125 0.26 0.47 5.14
CA ARG A 125 1.48 1.27 4.91
C ARG A 125 1.19 2.53 4.12
N SER A 126 0.38 2.43 3.07
CA SER A 126 -0.01 3.60 2.27
C SER A 126 -0.84 4.59 3.08
N ILE A 127 -1.90 4.16 3.77
CA ILE A 127 -2.73 5.08 4.58
C ILE A 127 -1.90 5.75 5.68
N HIS A 128 -0.93 5.05 6.25
CA HIS A 128 -0.02 5.59 7.26
C HIS A 128 0.94 6.63 6.66
N VAL A 129 1.50 6.40 5.47
CA VAL A 129 2.29 7.41 4.76
C VAL A 129 1.47 8.67 4.47
N ILE A 130 0.22 8.50 4.01
CA ILE A 130 -0.71 9.60 3.72
C ILE A 130 -1.00 10.42 4.99
N TYR A 131 -1.30 9.73 6.08
CA TYR A 131 -1.51 10.34 7.39
C TYR A 131 -0.30 11.18 7.83
N LEU A 132 0.92 10.62 7.74
CA LEU A 132 2.14 11.32 8.13
C LEU A 132 2.46 12.50 7.20
N ASP A 133 2.23 12.36 5.88
CA ASP A 133 2.40 13.45 4.91
C ASP A 133 1.48 14.63 5.26
N HIS A 134 0.20 14.38 5.57
CA HIS A 134 -0.72 15.42 6.05
C HIS A 134 -0.27 16.04 7.37
N LEU A 135 0.12 15.22 8.35
CA LEU A 135 0.53 15.72 9.66
C LEU A 135 1.75 16.64 9.55
N ILE A 136 2.73 16.29 8.70
CA ILE A 136 3.90 17.11 8.42
C ILE A 136 3.50 18.43 7.77
N HIS A 137 2.66 18.41 6.73
CA HIS A 137 2.26 19.64 6.03
C HIS A 137 1.45 20.58 6.90
N VAL A 138 0.51 20.04 7.68
CA VAL A 138 -0.27 20.82 8.65
C VAL A 138 0.65 21.42 9.71
N SER A 139 1.58 20.63 10.25
CA SER A 139 2.55 21.11 11.25
C SER A 139 3.45 22.21 10.67
N ASN A 140 3.92 22.06 9.44
CA ASN A 140 4.71 23.09 8.75
C ASN A 140 3.90 24.38 8.52
N ALA A 141 2.64 24.27 8.11
CA ALA A 141 1.76 25.43 7.93
C ALA A 141 1.47 26.17 9.26
N LEU A 142 1.51 25.45 10.38
CA LEU A 142 1.41 26.00 11.74
C LEU A 142 2.76 26.50 12.31
N GLY A 143 3.87 26.33 11.59
CA GLY A 143 5.21 26.69 12.07
C GLY A 143 5.81 25.72 13.10
N GLN A 144 5.32 24.48 13.15
CA GLN A 144 5.68 23.43 14.11
C GLN A 144 6.52 22.30 13.48
N GLY A 145 7.43 22.64 12.56
CA GLY A 145 8.15 21.67 11.73
C GLY A 145 9.20 20.79 12.44
N GLU A 146 9.34 20.90 13.77
CA GLU A 146 10.39 20.22 14.55
C GLU A 146 10.28 18.68 14.52
N LEU A 147 9.07 18.13 14.39
CA LEU A 147 8.81 16.69 14.35
C LEU A 147 8.98 16.06 12.96
N THR A 148 9.20 16.87 11.92
CA THR A 148 9.34 16.40 10.53
C THR A 148 10.38 15.29 10.34
N PRO A 149 11.59 15.34 10.97
CA PRO A 149 12.59 14.29 10.78
C PRO A 149 12.12 12.91 11.28
N LEU A 150 11.44 12.85 12.42
CA LEU A 150 10.92 11.61 13.00
C LEU A 150 9.85 10.99 12.10
N TYR A 151 8.92 11.80 11.62
CA TYR A 151 7.89 11.33 10.70
C TYR A 151 8.47 10.91 9.36
N LYS A 152 9.54 11.56 8.89
CA LYS A 152 10.23 11.19 7.66
C LYS A 152 10.88 9.81 7.76
N GLU A 153 11.59 9.52 8.85
CA GLU A 153 12.17 8.19 9.09
C GLU A 153 11.09 7.11 9.01
N ARG A 154 9.93 7.36 9.66
CA ARG A 154 8.80 6.43 9.61
C ARG A 154 8.22 6.26 8.21
N ILE A 155 8.10 7.34 7.42
CA ILE A 155 7.65 7.27 6.03
C ILE A 155 8.62 6.43 5.19
N ASP A 156 9.92 6.61 5.38
CA ASP A 156 10.95 5.88 4.64
C ASP A 156 10.86 4.37 4.94
N ASP A 157 10.67 3.97 6.20
CA ASP A 157 10.42 2.57 6.60
C ASP A 157 9.18 1.98 5.93
N LEU A 158 8.06 2.71 5.95
CA LEU A 158 6.80 2.28 5.34
C LEU A 158 6.97 2.13 3.82
N ALA A 159 7.70 3.05 3.18
CA ALA A 159 8.00 3.00 1.76
C ALA A 159 8.89 1.82 1.39
N VAL A 160 9.90 1.50 2.20
CA VAL A 160 10.70 0.27 2.05
C VAL A 160 9.81 -0.96 2.10
N GLY A 161 8.87 -1.03 3.05
CA GLY A 161 7.93 -2.16 3.15
C GLY A 161 7.02 -2.30 1.92
N VAL A 162 6.51 -1.19 1.35
CA VAL A 162 5.74 -1.25 0.10
C VAL A 162 6.62 -1.74 -1.05
N LYS A 163 7.84 -1.22 -1.20
CA LYS A 163 8.79 -1.66 -2.24
C LYS A 163 9.09 -3.16 -2.13
N ALA A 164 9.34 -3.64 -0.92
CA ALA A 164 9.68 -5.03 -0.65
C ALA A 164 8.54 -6.00 -0.99
N SER A 165 7.30 -5.53 -0.96
CA SER A 165 6.11 -6.33 -1.30
C SER A 165 5.85 -6.48 -2.79
N ILE A 166 6.40 -5.59 -3.64
CA ILE A 166 6.10 -5.55 -5.08
C ILE A 166 6.43 -6.89 -5.76
N PRO A 167 7.58 -7.53 -5.51
CA PRO A 167 7.89 -8.81 -6.13
C PRO A 167 6.89 -9.91 -5.80
N PHE A 168 6.35 -9.94 -4.57
CA PHE A 168 5.34 -10.92 -4.18
C PHE A 168 4.02 -10.73 -4.93
N HIS A 169 3.62 -9.48 -5.16
CA HIS A 169 2.41 -9.16 -5.93
C HIS A 169 2.59 -9.52 -7.41
N LEU A 170 3.75 -9.20 -7.99
CA LEU A 170 3.97 -9.30 -9.44
C LEU A 170 4.59 -10.63 -9.89
N SER A 171 5.26 -11.38 -9.02
CA SER A 171 5.97 -12.61 -9.38
C SER A 171 5.34 -13.83 -8.72
N HIS A 172 5.34 -14.97 -9.44
CA HIS A 172 4.93 -16.25 -8.87
C HIS A 172 5.95 -16.83 -7.89
N ASP A 173 7.22 -16.54 -8.15
CA ASP A 173 8.38 -17.07 -7.43
C ASP A 173 9.29 -15.89 -7.09
N VAL A 174 9.28 -15.49 -5.81
CA VAL A 174 10.03 -14.34 -5.32
C VAL A 174 11.53 -14.66 -5.19
N GLU A 175 11.86 -15.92 -4.97
CA GLU A 175 13.22 -16.43 -4.93
C GLU A 175 13.87 -16.34 -6.32
N ASN A 176 13.15 -16.76 -7.37
CA ASN A 176 13.57 -16.62 -8.76
C ASN A 176 13.65 -15.14 -9.19
N TYR A 177 12.72 -14.30 -8.75
CA TYR A 177 12.80 -12.84 -8.94
C TYR A 177 14.13 -12.28 -8.44
N ILE A 178 14.53 -12.62 -7.20
CA ILE A 178 15.79 -12.15 -6.60
C ILE A 178 17.00 -12.63 -7.41
N GLN A 179 17.00 -13.91 -7.83
CA GLN A 179 18.08 -14.47 -8.63
C GLN A 179 18.23 -13.74 -9.98
N GLN A 180 17.12 -13.48 -10.67
CA GLN A 180 17.13 -12.80 -11.97
C GLN A 180 17.55 -11.34 -11.83
N ALA A 181 17.02 -10.63 -10.83
CA ALA A 181 17.39 -9.25 -10.51
C ALA A 181 18.91 -9.13 -10.30
N ASN A 182 19.47 -10.01 -9.46
CA ASN A 182 20.89 -10.00 -9.13
C ASN A 182 21.78 -10.46 -10.29
N SER A 183 21.24 -11.29 -11.19
CA SER A 183 21.94 -11.74 -12.40
C SER A 183 21.85 -10.74 -13.57
N GLY A 184 21.09 -9.64 -13.43
CA GLY A 184 20.86 -8.67 -14.52
C GLY A 184 20.09 -9.25 -15.70
N THR A 185 19.32 -10.32 -15.48
CA THR A 185 18.50 -10.95 -16.52
C THR A 185 17.11 -10.31 -16.51
N PRO A 186 16.54 -9.91 -17.65
CA PRO A 186 15.18 -9.36 -17.68
C PRO A 186 14.16 -10.41 -17.21
N LEU A 187 13.24 -10.00 -16.33
CA LEU A 187 12.10 -10.82 -15.94
C LEU A 187 11.20 -11.09 -17.13
N PHE A 188 10.90 -12.36 -17.37
CA PHE A 188 9.83 -12.75 -18.29
C PHE A 188 8.48 -12.64 -17.56
N GLN A 189 7.58 -11.86 -18.18
CA GLN A 189 6.11 -11.83 -18.02
C GLN A 189 5.58 -12.08 -16.60
N SER A 190 5.13 -11.00 -15.94
CA SER A 190 4.19 -11.16 -14.82
C SER A 190 2.82 -11.59 -15.37
N ASP A 191 2.34 -12.73 -14.92
CA ASP A 191 0.99 -13.25 -15.16
C ASP A 191 0.08 -13.03 -13.94
N ARG A 192 0.56 -12.35 -12.88
CA ARG A 192 -0.23 -12.02 -11.68
C ARG A 192 -1.00 -10.72 -11.84
N LEU A 193 -1.96 -10.70 -12.77
CA LEU A 193 -2.86 -9.55 -13.00
C LEU A 193 -3.53 -9.04 -11.72
N VAL A 194 -3.93 -9.95 -10.83
CA VAL A 194 -4.53 -9.61 -9.53
C VAL A 194 -3.56 -8.81 -8.66
N GLY A 195 -2.28 -9.18 -8.61
CA GLY A 195 -1.28 -8.45 -7.84
C GLY A 195 -1.02 -7.05 -8.41
N GLY A 196 -0.98 -6.92 -9.74
CA GLY A 196 -0.88 -5.61 -10.41
C GLY A 196 -2.05 -4.68 -10.06
N LEU A 197 -3.28 -5.20 -10.03
CA LEU A 197 -4.47 -4.45 -9.61
C LEU A 197 -4.39 -4.00 -8.14
N LEU A 198 -3.91 -4.87 -7.25
CA LEU A 198 -3.83 -4.60 -5.81
C LEU A 198 -2.70 -3.63 -5.45
N LEU A 199 -1.71 -3.46 -6.32
CA LEU A 199 -0.63 -2.48 -6.17
C LEU A 199 -0.99 -1.06 -6.64
N LEU A 200 -2.03 -0.88 -7.46
CA LEU A 200 -2.33 0.43 -8.07
C LEU A 200 -2.39 1.56 -7.03
N HIS A 201 -3.14 1.33 -5.97
CA HIS A 201 -3.40 2.35 -4.95
C HIS A 201 -2.20 2.60 -4.03
N PRO A 202 -1.54 1.58 -3.44
CA PRO A 202 -0.32 1.79 -2.66
C PRO A 202 0.78 2.53 -3.43
N LEU A 203 1.02 2.16 -4.69
CA LEU A 203 2.04 2.81 -5.51
C LEU A 203 1.69 4.28 -5.79
N TYR A 204 0.45 4.55 -6.17
CA TYR A 204 -0.01 5.91 -6.46
C TYR A 204 0.02 6.82 -5.23
N ALA A 205 -0.42 6.30 -4.07
CA ALA A 205 -0.38 7.02 -2.80
C ALA A 205 1.04 7.46 -2.44
N LEU A 206 2.00 6.54 -2.43
CA LEU A 206 3.39 6.84 -2.09
C LEU A 206 4.04 7.77 -3.13
N ALA A 207 3.74 7.60 -4.41
CA ALA A 207 4.28 8.46 -5.46
C ALA A 207 3.79 9.91 -5.37
N ARG A 208 2.59 10.13 -4.78
CA ARG A 208 1.98 11.46 -4.61
C ARG A 208 2.46 12.19 -3.36
N CYS A 209 2.79 11.49 -2.27
CA CYS A 209 3.25 12.11 -1.02
C CYS A 209 4.61 12.81 -1.23
N THR A 210 4.68 14.13 -1.02
CA THR A 210 5.90 14.91 -1.27
C THR A 210 7.03 14.63 -0.29
N ILE A 211 6.71 14.09 0.89
CA ILE A 211 7.72 13.79 1.89
C ILE A 211 8.52 12.53 1.53
N VAL A 212 7.91 11.63 0.74
CA VAL A 212 8.60 10.48 0.13
C VAL A 212 9.67 11.00 -0.83
N ASP A 213 10.87 10.44 -0.74
CA ASP A 213 11.99 10.88 -1.55
C ASP A 213 11.73 10.74 -3.06
N GLY A 214 12.34 11.64 -3.85
CA GLY A 214 12.11 11.70 -5.29
C GLY A 214 12.41 10.40 -6.04
N ALA A 215 13.42 9.64 -5.60
CA ALA A 215 13.80 8.38 -6.24
C ALA A 215 12.74 7.29 -5.98
N THR A 216 12.26 7.17 -4.73
CA THR A 216 11.16 6.26 -4.41
C THR A 216 9.89 6.65 -5.16
N ARG A 217 9.48 7.93 -5.19
CA ARG A 217 8.29 8.36 -5.94
C ARG A 217 8.40 8.03 -7.43
N LYS A 218 9.58 8.28 -8.02
CA LYS A 218 9.86 7.95 -9.42
C LYS A 218 9.74 6.45 -9.66
N TYR A 219 10.34 5.63 -8.81
CA TYR A 219 10.23 4.18 -8.89
C TYR A 219 8.78 3.68 -8.82
N MET A 220 7.97 4.22 -7.90
CA MET A 220 6.54 3.86 -7.81
C MET A 220 5.77 4.25 -9.07
N SER A 221 6.04 5.44 -9.63
CA SER A 221 5.44 5.91 -10.89
C SER A 221 5.85 5.05 -12.09
N ASP A 222 7.14 4.72 -12.20
CA ASP A 222 7.68 3.86 -13.26
C ASP A 222 7.10 2.44 -13.15
N THR A 223 6.92 1.93 -11.94
CA THR A 223 6.26 0.63 -11.67
C THR A 223 4.79 0.65 -12.08
N LEU A 224 4.03 1.72 -11.76
CA LEU A 224 2.65 1.89 -12.23
C LEU A 224 2.57 1.89 -13.75
N ARG A 225 3.47 2.61 -14.42
CA ARG A 225 3.52 2.64 -15.89
C ARG A 225 3.82 1.26 -16.45
N TRP A 226 4.78 0.53 -15.87
CA TRP A 226 5.09 -0.84 -16.25
C TRP A 226 3.89 -1.78 -16.10
N ILE A 227 3.15 -1.71 -14.99
CA ILE A 227 1.91 -2.48 -14.78
C ILE A 227 0.89 -2.17 -15.90
N GLY A 228 0.78 -0.91 -16.30
CA GLY A 228 -0.15 -0.50 -17.35
C GLY A 228 0.25 -0.97 -18.74
N ASP A 229 1.52 -0.82 -19.08
CA ASP A 229 2.06 -1.11 -20.41
C ASP A 229 2.27 -2.61 -20.64
N GLU A 230 2.86 -3.32 -19.67
CA GLU A 230 3.25 -4.73 -19.81
C GLU A 230 2.17 -5.71 -19.34
N MET A 231 1.41 -5.38 -18.29
CA MET A 231 0.32 -6.25 -17.81
C MET A 231 -1.04 -5.90 -18.43
N GLY A 232 -1.12 -4.82 -19.22
CA GLY A 232 -2.35 -4.37 -19.88
C GLY A 232 -3.38 -3.71 -18.96
N ILE A 233 -3.00 -3.37 -17.72
CA ILE A 233 -3.89 -2.72 -16.74
C ILE A 233 -3.84 -1.20 -16.97
N ARG A 234 -4.51 -0.72 -18.03
CA ARG A 234 -4.45 0.69 -18.47
C ARG A 234 -4.75 1.74 -17.41
N HIS A 235 -5.51 1.40 -16.36
CA HIS A 235 -5.73 2.28 -15.22
C HIS A 235 -4.39 2.67 -14.56
N ALA A 236 -3.42 1.75 -14.49
CA ALA A 236 -2.10 2.04 -13.94
C ALA A 236 -1.36 3.12 -14.73
N THR A 237 -1.43 3.11 -16.07
CA THR A 237 -0.86 4.17 -16.92
C THR A 237 -1.53 5.51 -16.65
N ILE A 238 -2.86 5.54 -16.48
CA ILE A 238 -3.61 6.77 -16.15
C ILE A 238 -3.15 7.35 -14.81
N LEU A 239 -2.98 6.49 -13.78
CA LEU A 239 -2.45 6.91 -12.48
C LEU A 239 -1.01 7.41 -12.59
N ALA A 240 -0.15 6.72 -13.36
CA ALA A 240 1.22 7.12 -13.60
C ALA A 240 1.33 8.50 -14.29
N ASP A 241 0.50 8.75 -15.30
CA ASP A 241 0.46 10.03 -16.03
C ASP A 241 -0.13 11.17 -15.20
N GLY A 242 -0.99 10.84 -14.22
CA GLY A 242 -1.53 11.78 -13.25
C GLY A 242 -0.50 12.28 -12.24
N LEU A 243 0.61 11.55 -12.03
CA LEU A 243 1.70 11.96 -11.15
C LEU A 243 2.62 12.94 -11.90
N GLN A 244 2.69 14.21 -11.47
CA GLN A 244 3.66 15.17 -12.01
C GLN A 244 4.90 15.23 -11.11
N PRO A 245 6.08 14.79 -11.57
CA PRO A 245 7.26 14.72 -10.70
C PRO A 245 7.82 16.08 -10.26
N ASP A 246 7.69 17.16 -11.06
CA ASP A 246 8.70 18.24 -11.02
C ASP A 246 8.23 19.70 -11.08
N THR A 247 6.94 20.06 -10.93
CA THR A 247 6.51 21.44 -11.27
C THR A 247 6.10 22.38 -10.13
N HIS A 248 5.50 21.95 -9.00
CA HIS A 248 4.92 22.93 -8.07
C HIS A 248 4.96 22.54 -6.58
N GLY A 249 5.88 23.17 -5.84
CA GLY A 249 5.70 23.59 -4.44
C GLY A 249 5.48 22.50 -3.36
N PRO A 250 5.37 22.91 -2.07
CA PRO A 250 5.27 22.02 -0.90
C PRO A 250 3.92 21.28 -0.78
N SER A 251 3.16 21.12 -1.86
CA SER A 251 1.88 20.39 -1.84
C SER A 251 1.69 19.66 -3.16
N ALA A 252 2.30 18.49 -3.33
CA ALA A 252 1.90 17.55 -4.39
C ALA A 252 0.49 16.96 -4.17
N MET A 253 -0.22 17.37 -3.11
CA MET A 253 -1.68 17.29 -3.05
C MET A 253 -2.37 18.07 -4.19
N GLN A 254 -1.66 19.00 -4.86
CA GLN A 254 -2.22 19.90 -5.88
C GLN A 254 -1.96 19.49 -7.34
N SER A 255 -1.09 18.52 -7.64
CA SER A 255 -0.64 18.27 -9.03
C SER A 255 -1.28 17.07 -9.73
N SER A 256 -2.06 16.25 -9.01
CA SER A 256 -2.81 15.19 -9.68
C SER A 256 -4.15 15.71 -10.21
N LYS A 257 -4.41 15.44 -11.49
CA LYS A 257 -5.73 15.67 -12.10
C LYS A 257 -6.82 14.75 -11.54
N ILE A 258 -6.44 13.75 -10.74
CA ILE A 258 -7.34 12.77 -10.13
C ILE A 258 -7.44 13.10 -8.65
N SER A 259 -8.67 13.34 -8.18
CA SER A 259 -8.96 13.47 -6.76
C SER A 259 -8.40 12.25 -6.03
N PHE A 260 -7.77 12.48 -4.88
CA PHE A 260 -7.18 11.40 -4.12
C PHE A 260 -8.22 10.36 -3.68
N LEU A 261 -9.43 10.82 -3.37
CA LEU A 261 -10.57 9.95 -3.07
C LEU A 261 -11.05 9.16 -4.29
N ASP A 262 -11.12 9.78 -5.47
CA ASP A 262 -11.48 9.06 -6.71
C ASP A 262 -10.45 7.96 -7.01
N ALA A 263 -9.18 8.23 -6.65
CA ALA A 263 -8.08 7.29 -6.72
C ALA A 263 -7.99 6.37 -5.49
N LEU A 264 -8.98 6.29 -4.60
CA LEU A 264 -8.98 5.39 -3.43
C LEU A 264 -10.30 4.63 -3.24
N ASP A 265 -11.43 5.15 -3.72
CA ASP A 265 -12.77 4.57 -3.57
C ASP A 265 -12.88 3.14 -4.11
N GLY A 266 -12.15 2.80 -5.17
CA GLY A 266 -12.10 1.44 -5.72
C GLY A 266 -11.36 0.43 -4.83
N HIS A 267 -10.31 0.87 -4.12
CA HIS A 267 -9.49 0.03 -3.25
C HIS A 267 -10.17 -0.31 -1.95
N PHE A 268 -10.90 0.67 -1.39
CA PHE A 268 -11.62 0.51 -0.14
C PHE A 268 -12.77 -0.47 -0.28
N LEU A 269 -13.46 -0.50 -1.43
CA LEU A 269 -14.50 -1.50 -1.68
C LEU A 269 -13.93 -2.92 -1.84
N ILE A 270 -12.78 -3.10 -2.49
CA ILE A 270 -12.14 -4.42 -2.63
C ILE A 270 -11.64 -4.90 -1.27
N THR A 271 -10.95 -4.04 -0.52
CA THR A 271 -10.38 -4.40 0.78
C THR A 271 -11.47 -4.66 1.83
N ALA A 272 -12.50 -3.81 1.90
CA ALA A 272 -13.65 -4.01 2.80
C ALA A 272 -14.46 -5.27 2.44
N SER A 273 -14.65 -5.56 1.15
CA SER A 273 -15.36 -6.79 0.72
C SER A 273 -14.60 -8.06 1.08
N MET A 274 -13.27 -8.00 1.11
CA MET A 274 -12.41 -9.10 1.55
C MET A 274 -12.37 -9.26 3.08
N MET A 275 -12.80 -8.23 3.84
CA MET A 275 -12.81 -8.20 5.31
C MET A 275 -14.18 -8.57 5.94
N LEU A 276 -15.23 -8.77 5.14
CA LEU A 276 -16.53 -9.19 5.65
C LEU A 276 -16.51 -10.68 6.05
N GLU A 277 -16.64 -10.96 7.35
CA GLU A 277 -16.88 -12.31 7.85
C GLU A 277 -18.20 -12.89 7.29
N PRO A 278 -18.24 -14.17 6.87
CA PRO A 278 -19.49 -14.91 6.88
C PRO A 278 -19.86 -15.11 8.35
N ARG A 279 -20.91 -14.40 8.81
CA ARG A 279 -21.50 -14.64 10.14
C ARG A 279 -21.71 -16.14 10.31
N PRO A 280 -21.24 -16.76 11.41
CA PRO A 280 -21.63 -18.13 11.70
C PRO A 280 -23.15 -18.15 11.81
N VAL A 281 -23.79 -18.87 10.89
CA VAL A 281 -25.18 -19.25 11.03
C VAL A 281 -25.21 -20.08 12.31
N THR A 282 -25.66 -19.45 13.40
CA THR A 282 -26.02 -20.18 14.61
C THR A 282 -27.09 -21.17 14.17
N SER A 283 -26.73 -22.45 14.11
CA SER A 283 -27.70 -23.52 13.96
C SER A 283 -28.61 -23.46 15.17
N ALA A 284 -29.78 -22.86 14.99
CA ALA A 284 -30.86 -22.96 15.95
C ALA A 284 -31.37 -24.41 15.94
N ALA A 285 -31.16 -25.07 17.08
CA ALA A 285 -31.76 -26.33 17.56
C ALA A 285 -31.60 -27.60 16.70
#